data_AF-A0A5M6DHH0-F1
#
_entry.id   AF-A0A5M6DHH0-F1
#
_cell.length_a   1.000
_cell.length_b   1.000
_cell.length_c   1.000
_cell.angle_alpha   90.00
_cell.angle_beta   90.00
_cell.angle_gamma   90.00
#
_symmetry.space_group_name_H-M   'P 1'
#
loop_
_entity.id
_entity.type
_entity.pdbx_description
1 polymer ?
#
loop_
_entity_poly.entity_id
_entity_poly.type
_entity_poly.pdbx_seq_one_letter_code
_entity_poly.pdbx_strand_id
1 'polypeptide(L)'
;MAKRNEEPDDPRPIRRLLRRLVKAPAAWSLIWPLLLIVASYFAMTRWYAEYLADQYRSIDPQLVSVSQPHRYVRSDIVDEVYRATDLAKLSPLDRQATAKLASAFASHPWVRHVQSVRKLPGGKVDVQLEYRVPVAVFHVTSDKHPVDSNLYFVLDGEGVLLPTEKMTLDDTPDFIHIEVREAYPSGEEGTPFGDRRVESAALLAKLLMAVREQIRIAKITVSGDPRMNLVPQLELITGNNTRLFWGSPPGMEQPGERQARSKLVDLLQGNFVQGSDLRIAETPQSGRK
;
A
#
# COMPACT_ATOMS: atom_id res chain seq x y z
N MET A 1 -71.76 -67.77 32.19
CA MET A 1 -70.33 -68.00 31.88
C MET A 1 -70.21 -68.39 30.42
N ALA A 2 -69.64 -67.53 29.58
CA ALA A 2 -69.20 -67.89 28.22
C ALA A 2 -67.99 -67.02 27.88
N LYS A 3 -66.87 -67.68 27.56
CA LYS A 3 -65.54 -67.09 27.33
C LYS A 3 -65.52 -66.29 26.03
N ARG A 4 -65.08 -65.04 26.12
CA ARG A 4 -64.62 -64.20 25.01
C ARG A 4 -63.22 -64.68 24.63
N ASN A 5 -63.05 -65.26 23.44
CA ASN A 5 -61.74 -65.60 22.91
C ASN A 5 -61.22 -64.43 22.06
N GLU A 6 -60.00 -64.01 22.40
CA GLU A 6 -59.21 -62.98 21.74
C GLU A 6 -58.69 -63.47 20.38
N GLU A 7 -58.67 -62.58 19.40
CA GLU A 7 -58.08 -62.78 18.08
C GLU A 7 -56.61 -62.29 18.12
N PRO A 8 -55.62 -63.06 17.61
CA PRO A 8 -54.21 -62.72 17.76
C PRO A 8 -53.73 -61.70 16.72
N ASP A 9 -52.96 -60.73 17.21
CA ASP A 9 -52.24 -59.67 16.51
C ASP A 9 -51.08 -60.23 15.66
N ASP A 10 -51.10 -60.04 14.34
CA ASP A 10 -50.04 -60.50 13.41
C ASP A 10 -49.01 -59.37 13.14
N PRO A 11 -47.74 -59.52 13.58
CA PRO A 11 -46.76 -58.45 13.53
C PRO A 11 -45.87 -58.62 12.30
N ARG A 12 -46.03 -57.81 11.24
CA ARG A 12 -44.97 -57.45 10.24
C ARG A 12 -45.50 -56.48 9.16
N PRO A 13 -45.71 -55.18 9.48
CA PRO A 13 -46.13 -54.18 8.48
C PRO A 13 -45.06 -53.89 7.40
N ILE A 14 -43.78 -54.14 7.70
CA ILE A 14 -42.63 -53.78 6.84
C ILE A 14 -42.56 -54.62 5.55
N ARG A 15 -42.95 -55.91 5.60
CA ARG A 15 -42.90 -56.80 4.42
C ARG A 15 -43.98 -56.50 3.38
N ARG A 16 -45.10 -55.86 3.75
CA ARG A 16 -46.16 -55.47 2.81
C ARG A 16 -45.82 -54.20 2.03
N LEU A 17 -45.11 -53.25 2.65
CA LEU A 17 -44.60 -52.05 1.97
C LEU A 17 -43.56 -52.40 0.88
N LEU A 18 -42.63 -53.30 1.20
CA LEU A 18 -41.62 -53.79 0.25
C LEU A 18 -42.22 -54.53 -0.96
N ARG A 19 -43.31 -55.30 -0.79
CA ARG A 19 -43.96 -56.00 -1.93
C ARG A 19 -44.83 -55.09 -2.81
N ARG A 20 -45.37 -53.99 -2.29
CA ARG A 20 -46.15 -53.02 -3.10
C ARG A 20 -45.25 -52.12 -3.96
N LEU A 21 -44.03 -51.83 -3.50
CA LEU A 21 -43.04 -51.09 -4.29
C LEU A 21 -42.52 -51.86 -5.51
N VAL A 22 -42.56 -53.19 -5.49
CA VAL A 22 -42.08 -54.06 -6.59
C VAL A 22 -43.07 -54.18 -7.76
N LYS A 23 -44.34 -53.75 -7.60
CA LYS A 23 -45.38 -53.87 -8.65
C LYS A 23 -45.87 -52.55 -9.24
N ALA A 24 -45.28 -51.40 -8.87
CA ALA A 24 -45.65 -50.10 -9.42
C ALA A 24 -44.60 -49.67 -10.48
N PRO A 25 -44.94 -49.60 -11.79
CA PRO A 25 -44.00 -49.18 -12.84
C PRO A 25 -43.47 -47.74 -12.64
N ALA A 26 -44.17 -46.93 -11.85
CA ALA A 26 -43.75 -45.58 -11.48
C ALA A 26 -42.55 -45.54 -10.50
N ALA A 27 -42.36 -46.56 -9.65
CA ALA A 27 -41.28 -46.58 -8.67
C ALA A 27 -39.89 -46.74 -9.32
N TRP A 28 -39.82 -47.40 -10.48
CA TRP A 28 -38.59 -47.51 -11.27
C TRP A 28 -38.19 -46.18 -11.92
N SER A 29 -39.14 -45.28 -12.18
CA SER A 29 -38.84 -43.96 -12.75
C SER A 29 -38.09 -43.03 -11.78
N LEU A 30 -38.21 -43.26 -10.47
CA LEU A 30 -37.53 -42.47 -9.43
C LEU A 30 -36.13 -43.02 -9.08
N ILE A 31 -35.85 -44.28 -9.42
CA ILE A 31 -34.54 -44.90 -9.18
C ILE A 31 -33.48 -44.26 -10.08
N TRP A 32 -33.81 -43.96 -11.34
CA TRP A 32 -32.88 -43.32 -12.27
C TRP A 32 -32.41 -41.91 -11.85
N PRO A 33 -33.30 -40.96 -11.53
CA PRO A 33 -32.87 -39.64 -11.07
C PRO A 33 -32.13 -39.72 -9.73
N LEU A 34 -32.51 -40.64 -8.84
CA LEU A 34 -31.77 -40.84 -7.59
C LEU A 34 -30.36 -41.37 -7.84
N LEU A 35 -30.19 -42.35 -8.72
CA LEU A 35 -28.88 -42.85 -9.15
C LEU A 35 -28.04 -41.76 -9.83
N LEU A 36 -28.65 -40.92 -10.66
CA LEU A 36 -27.97 -39.77 -11.27
C LEU A 36 -27.52 -38.75 -10.23
N ILE A 37 -28.35 -38.43 -9.23
CA ILE A 37 -27.95 -37.52 -8.14
C ILE A 37 -26.78 -38.11 -7.35
N VAL A 38 -26.85 -39.40 -6.99
CA VAL A 38 -25.78 -40.07 -6.24
C VAL A 38 -24.50 -40.16 -7.07
N ALA A 39 -24.59 -40.53 -8.34
CA ALA A 39 -23.44 -40.60 -9.25
C ALA A 39 -22.84 -39.21 -9.51
N SER A 40 -23.67 -38.19 -9.68
CA SER A 40 -23.23 -36.79 -9.84
C SER A 40 -22.55 -36.28 -8.57
N TYR A 41 -23.07 -36.61 -7.39
CA TYR A 41 -22.45 -36.29 -6.11
C TYR A 41 -21.10 -37.00 -5.92
N PHE A 42 -21.00 -38.28 -6.28
CA PHE A 42 -19.75 -39.04 -6.23
C PHE A 42 -18.71 -38.52 -7.23
N ALA A 43 -19.14 -38.21 -8.45
CA ALA A 43 -18.25 -37.63 -9.46
C ALA A 43 -17.74 -36.25 -9.05
N MET A 44 -18.61 -35.44 -8.43
CA MET A 44 -18.23 -34.12 -7.94
C MET A 44 -17.25 -34.19 -6.76
N THR A 45 -17.50 -35.07 -5.80
CA THR A 45 -16.65 -35.18 -4.60
C THR A 45 -15.30 -35.82 -4.89
N ARG A 46 -15.23 -36.76 -5.83
CA ARG A 46 -14.00 -37.53 -6.07
C ARG A 46 -13.17 -37.04 -7.24
N TRP A 47 -13.77 -36.71 -8.38
CA TRP A 47 -13.02 -36.29 -9.57
C TRP A 47 -12.99 -34.78 -9.74
N TYR A 48 -14.12 -34.11 -9.54
CA TYR A 48 -14.21 -32.66 -9.78
C TYR A 48 -13.45 -31.85 -8.71
N ALA A 49 -13.51 -32.29 -7.46
CA ALA A 49 -12.76 -31.66 -6.36
C ALA A 49 -11.23 -31.80 -6.56
N GLU A 50 -10.74 -32.96 -6.98
CA GLU A 50 -9.31 -33.20 -7.23
C GLU A 50 -8.81 -32.40 -8.45
N TYR A 51 -9.57 -32.39 -9.55
CA TYR A 51 -9.22 -31.63 -10.75
C TYR A 51 -9.15 -30.11 -10.48
N LEU A 52 -10.12 -29.55 -9.74
CA LEU A 52 -10.09 -28.14 -9.35
C LEU A 52 -8.99 -27.83 -8.33
N ALA A 53 -8.70 -28.75 -7.41
CA ALA A 53 -7.62 -28.57 -6.44
C ALA A 53 -6.23 -28.60 -7.09
N ASP A 54 -6.04 -29.36 -8.17
CA ASP A 54 -4.79 -29.38 -8.93
C ASP A 54 -4.65 -28.12 -9.80
N GLN A 55 -5.72 -27.72 -10.50
CA GLN A 55 -5.71 -26.56 -11.38
C GLN A 55 -5.63 -25.21 -10.63
N TYR A 56 -6.15 -25.12 -9.41
CA TYR A 56 -6.12 -23.92 -8.55
C TYR A 56 -5.34 -24.16 -7.25
N ARG A 57 -4.25 -24.93 -7.32
CA ARG A 57 -3.40 -25.19 -6.14
C ARG A 57 -2.67 -23.94 -5.65
N SER A 58 -2.21 -23.12 -6.57
CA SER A 58 -1.44 -21.90 -6.31
C SER A 58 -1.88 -20.77 -7.24
N ILE A 59 -1.77 -19.53 -6.79
CA ILE A 59 -1.92 -18.38 -7.68
C ILE A 59 -0.63 -18.28 -8.51
N ASP A 60 -0.77 -18.26 -9.83
CA ASP A 60 0.34 -18.04 -10.75
C ASP A 60 0.66 -16.53 -10.78
N PRO A 61 1.90 -16.10 -10.48
CA PRO A 61 2.27 -14.69 -10.56
C PRO A 61 2.02 -14.08 -11.95
N GLN A 62 2.11 -14.87 -13.04
CA GLN A 62 1.84 -14.38 -14.39
C GLN A 62 0.37 -14.05 -14.64
N LEU A 63 -0.53 -14.57 -13.81
CA LEU A 63 -1.97 -14.29 -13.86
C LEU A 63 -2.37 -13.15 -12.92
N VAL A 64 -1.42 -12.57 -12.19
CA VAL A 64 -1.63 -11.37 -11.37
C VAL A 64 -1.29 -10.14 -12.18
N SER A 65 -2.29 -9.30 -12.44
CA SER A 65 -2.08 -7.98 -13.04
C SER A 65 -2.13 -6.91 -11.95
N VAL A 66 -1.12 -6.05 -11.93
CA VAL A 66 -1.06 -4.85 -11.07
C VAL A 66 -1.35 -3.58 -11.89
N SER A 67 -1.82 -2.53 -11.23
CA SER A 67 -1.94 -1.20 -11.85
C SER A 67 -0.59 -0.71 -12.39
N GLN A 68 -0.62 0.10 -13.45
CA GLN A 68 0.60 0.55 -14.14
C GLN A 68 1.52 1.34 -13.17
N PRO A 69 2.76 0.87 -12.94
CA PRO A 69 3.70 1.60 -12.10
C PRO A 69 4.25 2.84 -12.80
N HIS A 70 4.72 3.81 -12.02
CA HIS A 70 5.41 4.99 -12.56
C HIS A 70 6.89 4.72 -12.85
N ARG A 71 7.54 5.64 -13.57
CA ARG A 71 8.93 5.53 -14.06
C ARG A 71 9.99 5.12 -13.03
N TYR A 72 9.80 5.48 -11.76
CA TYR A 72 10.77 5.16 -10.70
C TYR A 72 10.69 3.71 -10.17
N VAL A 73 9.56 3.02 -10.36
CA VAL A 73 9.47 1.60 -10.00
C VAL A 73 10.09 0.79 -11.13
N ARG A 74 11.37 0.47 -10.98
CA ARG A 74 12.16 -0.31 -11.97
C ARG A 74 12.16 -1.82 -11.67
N SER A 75 11.46 -2.26 -10.62
CA SER A 75 11.33 -3.66 -10.26
C SER A 75 9.98 -4.25 -10.63
N ASP A 76 9.97 -5.57 -10.78
CA ASP A 76 8.72 -6.33 -10.86
C ASP A 76 8.21 -6.60 -9.44
N ILE A 77 7.27 -5.76 -9.00
CA ILE A 77 6.67 -5.83 -7.67
C ILE A 77 5.94 -7.17 -7.46
N VAL A 78 5.36 -7.76 -8.51
CA VAL A 78 4.66 -9.04 -8.37
C VAL A 78 5.67 -10.10 -7.99
N ASP A 79 6.76 -10.20 -8.74
CA ASP A 79 7.85 -11.13 -8.46
C ASP A 79 8.48 -10.93 -7.08
N GLU A 80 8.74 -9.68 -6.69
CA GLU A 80 9.32 -9.34 -5.38
C GLU A 80 8.40 -9.75 -4.23
N VAL A 81 7.10 -9.44 -4.31
CA VAL A 81 6.11 -9.83 -3.31
C VAL A 81 5.99 -11.36 -3.23
N TYR A 82 5.96 -12.06 -4.36
CA TYR A 82 5.88 -13.52 -4.39
C TYR A 82 7.11 -14.24 -3.82
N ARG A 83 8.30 -13.62 -3.89
CA ARG A 83 9.51 -14.16 -3.26
C ARG A 83 9.57 -13.83 -1.78
N ALA A 84 9.14 -12.62 -1.40
CA ALA A 84 9.17 -12.15 -0.02
C ALA A 84 8.07 -12.79 0.84
N THR A 85 6.95 -13.18 0.24
CA THR A 85 5.81 -13.80 0.92
C THR A 85 5.54 -15.17 0.33
N ASP A 86 5.30 -16.19 1.16
CA ASP A 86 5.06 -17.60 0.75
C ASP A 86 3.67 -17.79 0.08
N LEU A 87 3.33 -16.89 -0.88
CA LEU A 87 2.09 -16.86 -1.64
C LEU A 87 2.00 -17.99 -2.66
N ALA A 88 3.11 -18.67 -2.95
CA ALA A 88 3.13 -19.86 -3.80
C ALA A 88 2.24 -20.99 -3.27
N LYS A 89 1.94 -21.00 -1.96
CA LYS A 89 1.04 -21.98 -1.33
C LYS A 89 -0.42 -21.52 -1.25
N LEU A 90 -0.71 -20.30 -1.69
CA LEU A 90 -2.03 -19.72 -1.57
C LEU A 90 -2.91 -20.15 -2.74
N SER A 91 -3.99 -20.88 -2.45
CA SER A 91 -4.97 -21.27 -3.46
C SER A 91 -5.86 -20.08 -3.84
N PRO A 92 -6.11 -19.83 -5.15
CA PRO A 92 -7.11 -18.88 -5.61
C PRO A 92 -8.53 -19.18 -5.10
N LEU A 93 -8.83 -20.41 -4.69
CA LEU A 93 -10.13 -20.81 -4.16
C LEU A 93 -10.30 -20.46 -2.67
N ASP A 94 -9.20 -20.16 -1.96
CA ASP A 94 -9.27 -19.74 -0.56
C ASP A 94 -10.05 -18.41 -0.47
N ARG A 95 -11.04 -18.38 0.43
CA ARG A 95 -11.83 -17.18 0.73
C ARG A 95 -10.93 -16.05 1.23
N GLN A 96 -9.83 -16.35 1.92
CA GLN A 96 -8.88 -15.38 2.42
C GLN A 96 -7.79 -14.99 1.41
N ALA A 97 -7.77 -15.58 0.21
CA ALA A 97 -6.69 -15.35 -0.75
C ALA A 97 -6.55 -13.87 -1.12
N THR A 98 -7.66 -13.16 -1.35
CA THR A 98 -7.65 -11.73 -1.67
C THR A 98 -7.13 -10.88 -0.53
N ALA A 99 -7.48 -11.23 0.72
CA ALA A 99 -7.02 -10.51 1.90
C ALA A 99 -5.51 -10.72 2.14
N LYS A 100 -5.01 -11.95 1.97
CA LYS A 100 -3.59 -12.27 2.09
C LYS A 100 -2.76 -11.59 1.00
N LEU A 101 -3.24 -11.62 -0.25
CA LEU A 101 -2.63 -10.86 -1.34
C LEU A 101 -2.60 -9.36 -1.04
N ALA A 102 -3.73 -8.79 -0.60
CA ALA A 102 -3.78 -7.38 -0.25
C ALA A 102 -2.75 -7.02 0.84
N SER A 103 -2.65 -7.84 1.89
CA SER A 103 -1.65 -7.64 2.95
C SER A 103 -0.22 -7.76 2.44
N ALA A 104 0.06 -8.71 1.55
CA ALA A 104 1.40 -8.91 0.99
C ALA A 104 1.83 -7.75 0.08
N PHE A 105 0.94 -7.25 -0.78
CA PHE A 105 1.23 -6.06 -1.58
C PHE A 105 1.33 -4.81 -0.70
N ALA A 106 0.53 -4.68 0.36
CA ALA A 106 0.60 -3.55 1.28
C ALA A 106 1.92 -3.49 2.07
N SER A 107 2.60 -4.61 2.27
CA SER A 107 3.94 -4.64 2.90
C SER A 107 5.07 -4.22 1.96
N HIS A 108 4.81 -4.04 0.66
CA HIS A 108 5.85 -3.69 -0.29
C HIS A 108 6.23 -2.19 -0.18
N PRO A 109 7.53 -1.83 -0.12
CA PRO A 109 7.95 -0.44 0.11
C PRO A 109 7.42 0.59 -0.89
N TRP A 110 7.29 0.22 -2.17
CA TRP A 110 6.74 1.09 -3.22
C TRP A 110 5.22 1.28 -3.15
N VAL A 111 4.50 0.49 -2.36
CA VAL A 111 3.04 0.54 -2.28
C VAL A 111 2.64 1.48 -1.15
N ARG A 112 1.87 2.51 -1.48
CA ARG A 112 1.26 3.40 -0.50
C ARG A 112 0.00 2.78 0.06
N HIS A 113 -0.84 2.28 -0.84
CA HIS A 113 -2.14 1.71 -0.49
C HIS A 113 -2.62 0.69 -1.53
N VAL A 114 -3.27 -0.38 -1.07
CA VAL A 114 -3.94 -1.35 -1.94
C VAL A 114 -5.42 -0.97 -2.03
N GLN A 115 -5.83 -0.44 -3.18
CA GLN A 115 -7.19 0.06 -3.37
C GLN A 115 -8.20 -1.08 -3.49
N SER A 116 -7.87 -2.14 -4.25
CA SER A 116 -8.72 -3.32 -4.36
C SER A 116 -7.95 -4.54 -4.87
N VAL A 117 -8.44 -5.73 -4.50
CA VAL A 117 -7.99 -7.01 -5.04
C VAL A 117 -9.21 -7.77 -5.52
N ARG A 118 -9.26 -8.09 -6.82
CA ARG A 118 -10.40 -8.77 -7.45
C ARG A 118 -9.96 -10.06 -8.13
N LYS A 119 -10.72 -11.12 -7.89
CA LYS A 119 -10.57 -12.38 -8.64
C LYS A 119 -11.36 -12.28 -9.93
N LEU A 120 -10.73 -12.60 -11.04
CA LEU A 120 -11.32 -12.64 -12.37
C LEU A 120 -11.49 -14.10 -12.83
N PRO A 121 -12.37 -14.36 -13.82
CA PRO A 121 -12.51 -15.70 -14.40
C PRO A 121 -11.17 -16.24 -14.93
N GLY A 122 -10.98 -17.56 -14.81
CA GLY A 122 -9.76 -18.23 -15.27
C GLY A 122 -8.56 -18.09 -14.33
N GLY A 123 -8.79 -17.84 -13.03
CA GLY A 123 -7.73 -17.78 -12.02
C GLY A 123 -6.92 -16.49 -12.00
N LYS A 124 -7.29 -15.51 -12.84
CA LYS A 124 -6.66 -14.20 -12.90
C LYS A 124 -6.98 -13.36 -11.67
N VAL A 125 -6.03 -12.54 -11.24
CA VAL A 125 -6.21 -11.61 -10.13
C VAL A 125 -5.82 -10.21 -10.57
N ASP A 126 -6.72 -9.26 -10.38
CA ASP A 126 -6.50 -7.85 -10.64
C ASP A 126 -6.27 -7.11 -9.32
N VAL A 127 -5.12 -6.46 -9.19
CA VAL A 127 -4.67 -5.75 -8.00
C VAL A 127 -4.49 -4.27 -8.34
N GLN A 128 -5.33 -3.43 -7.75
CA GLN A 128 -5.25 -1.99 -7.94
C GLN A 128 -4.40 -1.38 -6.81
N LEU A 129 -3.19 -0.94 -7.16
CA LEU A 129 -2.21 -0.36 -6.25
C LEU A 129 -2.11 1.15 -6.45
N GLU A 130 -2.01 1.87 -5.33
CA GLU A 130 -1.53 3.25 -5.28
C GLU A 130 -0.06 3.22 -4.89
N TYR A 131 0.80 3.74 -5.78
CA TYR A 131 2.25 3.75 -5.59
C TYR A 131 2.73 4.99 -4.85
N ARG A 132 3.80 4.85 -4.07
CA ARG A 132 4.54 5.96 -3.46
C ARG A 132 5.41 6.64 -4.50
N VAL A 133 5.32 7.96 -4.58
CA VAL A 133 6.14 8.76 -5.50
C VAL A 133 7.34 9.33 -4.73
N PRO A 134 8.58 9.15 -5.21
CA PRO A 134 9.75 9.73 -4.58
C PRO A 134 9.71 11.26 -4.77
N VAL A 135 9.92 12.02 -3.71
CA VAL A 135 9.91 13.49 -3.75
C VAL A 135 11.19 14.12 -3.23
N ALA A 136 11.94 13.40 -2.39
CA ALA A 136 13.10 13.97 -1.75
C ALA A 136 14.20 12.93 -1.56
N VAL A 137 15.43 13.44 -1.47
CA VAL A 137 16.60 12.66 -1.09
C VAL A 137 17.14 13.22 0.20
N PHE A 138 17.25 12.38 1.22
CA PHE A 138 17.89 12.71 2.48
C PHE A 138 19.39 12.43 2.40
N HIS A 139 20.20 13.44 2.74
CA HIS A 139 21.64 13.30 2.81
C HIS A 139 22.11 13.24 4.26
N VAL A 140 22.74 12.13 4.63
CA VAL A 140 23.29 11.95 5.97
C VAL A 140 24.45 12.92 6.19
N THR A 141 24.30 13.81 7.17
CA THR A 141 25.34 14.77 7.54
C THR A 141 25.67 14.57 9.02
N SER A 142 26.84 13.98 9.32
CA SER A 142 27.26 13.62 10.68
C SER A 142 28.71 14.01 10.93
N ASP A 143 28.96 14.67 12.06
CA ASP A 143 30.31 15.02 12.51
C ASP A 143 31.03 13.81 13.18
N LYS A 144 30.26 12.79 13.61
CA LYS A 144 30.74 11.66 14.43
C LYS A 144 31.10 10.42 13.63
N HIS A 145 30.62 10.32 12.40
CA HIS A 145 30.97 9.24 11.49
C HIS A 145 31.51 9.89 10.23
N PRO A 146 32.81 9.77 9.90
CA PRO A 146 33.28 9.99 8.55
C PRO A 146 32.66 8.87 7.71
N VAL A 147 31.42 9.06 7.28
CA VAL A 147 30.76 8.11 6.40
C VAL A 147 31.44 8.28 5.05
N ASP A 148 32.40 7.40 4.80
CA ASP A 148 32.98 7.15 3.51
C ASP A 148 31.80 6.87 2.56
N SER A 149 31.63 7.70 1.54
CA SER A 149 30.52 7.75 0.56
C SER A 149 29.14 8.24 1.07
N ASN A 150 28.78 9.46 0.66
CA ASN A 150 27.48 9.88 0.10
C ASN A 150 26.28 8.91 0.31
N LEU A 151 25.87 8.70 1.56
CA LEU A 151 24.72 7.85 1.85
C LEU A 151 23.44 8.66 1.65
N TYR A 152 22.69 8.29 0.62
CA TYR A 152 21.44 8.93 0.24
C TYR A 152 20.27 7.99 0.51
N PHE A 153 19.23 8.52 1.14
CA PHE A 153 17.97 7.82 1.33
C PHE A 153 16.87 8.52 0.57
N VAL A 154 16.03 7.77 -0.12
CA VAL A 154 14.95 8.32 -0.93
C VAL A 154 13.67 8.29 -0.11
N LEU A 155 12.95 9.40 -0.14
CA LEU A 155 11.75 9.59 0.65
C LEU A 155 10.57 9.92 -0.26
N ASP A 156 9.43 9.36 0.08
CA ASP A 156 8.15 9.81 -0.46
C ASP A 156 7.67 11.08 0.25
N GLY A 157 6.53 11.61 -0.20
CA GLY A 157 5.95 12.82 0.38
C GLY A 157 5.36 12.70 1.78
N GLU A 158 5.42 11.52 2.41
CA GLU A 158 5.03 11.26 3.79
C GLU A 158 6.25 10.98 4.69
N GLY A 159 7.47 10.98 4.12
CA GLY A 159 8.70 10.65 4.84
C GLY A 159 8.92 9.15 5.01
N VAL A 160 8.31 8.32 4.16
CA VAL A 160 8.56 6.88 4.11
C VAL A 160 9.78 6.59 3.25
N LEU A 161 10.65 5.71 3.76
CA LEU A 161 11.86 5.25 3.07
C LEU A 161 11.49 4.42 1.85
N LEU A 162 12.07 4.74 0.70
CA LEU A 162 11.87 4.02 -0.55
C LEU A 162 13.13 3.23 -0.94
N PRO A 163 12.96 2.13 -1.72
CA PRO A 163 14.08 1.33 -2.17
C PRO A 163 15.12 2.12 -2.96
N THR A 164 16.38 2.01 -2.55
CA THR A 164 17.51 2.77 -3.11
C THR A 164 18.39 1.97 -4.08
N GLU A 165 18.27 0.64 -4.10
CA GLU A 165 19.15 -0.30 -4.81
C GLU A 165 19.28 -0.05 -6.33
N LYS A 166 18.31 0.64 -6.94
CA LYS A 166 18.28 0.95 -8.38
C LYS A 166 18.23 2.45 -8.69
N MET A 167 18.37 3.32 -7.69
CA MET A 167 18.49 4.76 -7.90
C MET A 167 19.96 5.15 -7.98
N THR A 168 20.36 5.59 -9.17
CA THR A 168 21.71 6.10 -9.43
C THR A 168 21.82 7.56 -9.01
N LEU A 169 23.04 8.03 -8.71
CA LEU A 169 23.33 9.44 -8.43
C LEU A 169 22.81 10.37 -9.54
N ASP A 170 22.67 9.88 -10.77
CA ASP A 170 22.11 10.61 -11.91
C ASP A 170 20.61 10.96 -11.75
N ASP A 171 19.86 10.23 -10.93
CA ASP A 171 18.46 10.54 -10.62
C ASP A 171 18.34 11.61 -9.50
N THR A 172 19.44 11.92 -8.80
CA THR A 172 19.48 12.78 -7.60
C THR A 172 19.28 14.30 -7.86
N PRO A 173 19.65 14.87 -9.03
CA PRO A 173 19.35 16.27 -9.37
C PRO A 173 17.84 16.54 -9.51
N ASP A 174 17.04 15.51 -9.78
CA ASP A 174 15.58 15.62 -9.95
C ASP A 174 14.83 15.79 -8.61
N PHE A 175 15.51 15.57 -7.49
CA PHE A 175 14.89 15.59 -6.16
C PHE A 175 15.33 16.79 -5.32
N ILE A 176 14.46 17.17 -4.37
CA ILE A 176 14.78 18.16 -3.36
C ILE A 176 15.62 17.47 -2.27
N HIS A 177 16.73 18.08 -1.88
CA HIS A 177 17.62 17.51 -0.86
C HIS A 177 17.13 17.89 0.52
N ILE A 178 17.06 16.93 1.44
CA ILE A 178 16.75 17.18 2.84
C ILE A 178 18.02 17.00 3.66
N GLU A 179 18.34 18.02 4.46
CA GLU A 179 19.54 18.04 5.29
C GLU A 179 19.15 18.35 6.74
N VAL A 180 19.30 17.35 7.60
CA VAL A 180 19.05 17.44 9.04
C VAL A 180 20.23 16.82 9.77
N ARG A 181 20.81 17.59 10.69
CA ARG A 181 22.00 17.15 11.45
C ARG A 181 21.66 15.99 12.37
N GLU A 182 22.59 15.03 12.44
CA GLU A 182 22.54 13.88 13.36
C GLU A 182 21.25 13.04 13.22
N ALA A 183 20.60 13.06 12.06
CA ALA A 183 19.43 12.23 11.78
C ALA A 183 19.82 11.01 10.94
N TYR A 184 19.30 9.84 11.32
CA TYR A 184 19.48 8.57 10.63
C TYR A 184 18.12 7.85 10.60
N PRO A 185 17.86 7.04 9.55
CA PRO A 185 16.65 6.26 9.50
C PRO A 185 16.59 5.27 10.67
N SER A 186 15.42 5.17 11.32
CA SER A 186 15.21 4.23 12.44
C SER A 186 14.73 2.85 12.01
N GLY A 187 14.31 2.71 10.75
CA GLY A 187 13.68 1.50 10.23
C GLY A 187 14.16 1.13 8.83
N GLU A 188 13.53 0.10 8.29
CA GLU A 188 13.80 -0.45 6.95
C GLU A 188 13.00 0.29 5.86
N GLU A 189 13.27 -0.02 4.60
CA GLU A 189 12.52 0.48 3.46
C GLU A 189 11.02 0.14 3.60
N GLY A 190 10.15 1.08 3.22
CA GLY A 190 8.71 0.98 3.40
C GLY A 190 8.20 1.47 4.76
N THR A 191 9.10 1.82 5.69
CA THR A 191 8.73 2.41 7.00
C THR A 191 9.00 3.92 7.05
N PRO A 192 8.31 4.69 7.93
CA PRO A 192 8.64 6.08 8.16
C PRO A 192 10.10 6.26 8.60
N PHE A 193 10.72 7.37 8.22
CA PHE A 193 12.12 7.65 8.56
C PHE A 193 12.38 7.60 10.07
N GLY A 194 11.41 8.01 10.89
CA GLY A 194 11.46 7.96 12.35
C GLY A 194 11.99 9.24 13.01
N ASP A 195 12.40 10.23 12.22
CA ASP A 195 12.69 11.58 12.68
C ASP A 195 11.63 12.54 12.14
N ARG A 196 10.83 13.11 13.05
CA ARG A 196 9.74 14.03 12.71
C ARG A 196 10.21 15.24 11.91
N ARG A 197 11.47 15.66 12.06
CA ARG A 197 12.06 16.77 11.31
C ARG A 197 12.24 16.42 9.84
N VAL A 198 12.70 15.20 9.56
CA VAL A 198 12.88 14.68 8.20
C VAL A 198 11.53 14.43 7.54
N GLU A 199 10.59 13.81 8.25
CA GLU A 199 9.22 13.58 7.77
C GLU A 199 8.48 14.90 7.46
N SER A 200 8.65 15.90 8.31
CA SER A 200 8.13 17.25 8.10
C SER A 200 8.71 17.93 6.85
N ALA A 201 10.01 17.78 6.63
CA ALA A 201 10.68 18.28 5.43
C ALA A 201 10.20 17.55 4.16
N ALA A 202 9.93 16.25 4.25
CA ALA A 202 9.38 15.46 3.15
C ALA A 202 7.95 15.90 2.76
N LEU A 203 7.10 16.24 3.74
CA LEU A 203 5.79 16.84 3.50
C LEU A 203 5.90 18.18 2.75
N LEU A 204 6.89 19.00 3.11
CA LEU A 204 7.16 20.24 2.40
C LEU A 204 7.70 19.99 0.99
N ALA A 205 8.61 19.02 0.81
CA ALA A 205 9.11 18.63 -0.49
C ALA A 205 7.99 18.18 -1.43
N LYS A 206 7.01 17.43 -0.93
CA LYS A 206 5.80 17.02 -1.68
C LYS A 206 5.05 18.22 -2.25
N LEU A 207 4.86 19.26 -1.45
CA LEU A 207 4.18 20.49 -1.89
C LEU A 207 5.00 21.23 -2.94
N LEU A 208 6.32 21.29 -2.76
CA LEU A 208 7.23 22.08 -3.58
C LEU A 208 7.64 21.38 -4.89
N MET A 209 7.45 20.06 -5.00
CA MET A 209 7.86 19.30 -6.18
C MET A 209 7.28 19.86 -7.49
N ALA A 210 6.03 20.32 -7.46
CA ALA A 210 5.36 20.89 -8.65
C ALA A 210 5.99 22.20 -9.13
N VAL A 211 6.69 22.94 -8.25
CA VAL A 211 7.24 24.28 -8.52
C VAL A 211 8.76 24.33 -8.40
N ARG A 212 9.40 23.18 -8.12
CA ARG A 212 10.83 22.99 -7.89
C ARG A 212 11.67 23.67 -8.97
N GLU A 213 11.39 23.39 -10.24
CA GLU A 213 12.18 23.88 -11.38
C GLU A 213 12.06 25.40 -11.55
N GLN A 214 10.87 25.95 -11.32
CA GLN A 214 10.60 27.39 -11.48
C GLN A 214 11.33 28.21 -10.42
N ILE A 215 11.33 27.75 -9.17
CA ILE A 215 11.95 28.45 -8.04
C ILE A 215 13.41 28.01 -7.83
N ARG A 216 13.83 26.91 -8.49
CA ARG A 216 15.12 26.24 -8.32
C ARG A 216 15.38 25.85 -6.87
N ILE A 217 14.43 25.18 -6.24
CA ILE A 217 14.58 24.73 -4.85
C ILE A 217 15.62 23.61 -4.81
N ALA A 218 16.70 23.82 -4.04
CA ALA A 218 17.80 22.86 -3.95
C ALA A 218 17.71 22.02 -2.69
N LYS A 219 17.50 22.66 -1.52
CA LYS A 219 17.49 21.97 -0.23
C LYS A 219 16.37 22.44 0.70
N ILE A 220 15.99 21.55 1.61
CA ILE A 220 15.17 21.83 2.78
C ILE A 220 15.99 21.49 4.02
N THR A 221 16.11 22.44 4.93
CA THR A 221 16.78 22.28 6.22
C THR A 221 15.80 22.53 7.35
N VAL A 222 16.18 22.11 8.55
CA VAL A 222 15.40 22.32 9.76
C VAL A 222 16.16 23.26 10.68
N SER A 223 15.49 24.28 11.21
CA SER A 223 16.05 25.26 12.11
C SER A 223 15.37 25.28 13.48
N GLY A 224 16.06 25.88 14.45
CA GLY A 224 15.66 25.90 15.85
C GLY A 224 16.07 24.64 16.64
N ASP A 225 15.89 24.71 17.96
CA ASP A 225 16.17 23.59 18.85
C ASP A 225 14.97 22.62 18.85
N PRO A 226 15.16 21.34 18.44
CA PRO A 226 14.10 20.35 18.45
C PRO A 226 13.53 20.06 19.84
N ARG A 227 14.24 20.39 20.92
CA ARG A 227 13.75 20.23 22.30
C ARG A 227 12.77 21.31 22.70
N MET A 228 12.86 22.48 22.06
CA MET A 228 12.03 23.65 22.37
C MET A 228 10.82 23.75 21.44
N ASN A 229 10.95 23.24 20.22
CA ASN A 229 9.93 23.34 19.18
C ASN A 229 9.22 22.00 18.97
N LEU A 230 7.97 21.90 19.44
CA LEU A 230 7.13 20.73 19.19
C LEU A 230 6.83 20.53 17.69
N VAL A 231 6.74 21.65 16.95
CA VAL A 231 6.59 21.68 15.50
C VAL A 231 7.90 22.13 14.86
N PRO A 232 8.55 21.29 14.03
CA PRO A 232 9.80 21.65 13.37
C PRO A 232 9.66 22.93 12.56
N GLN A 233 10.67 23.82 12.62
CA GLN A 233 10.73 24.99 11.77
C GLN A 233 11.59 24.68 10.55
N LEU A 234 11.05 24.89 9.36
CA LEU A 234 11.65 24.53 8.09
C LEU A 234 12.21 25.76 7.39
N GLU A 235 13.32 25.55 6.68
CA GLU A 235 14.00 26.54 5.85
C GLU A 235 14.19 25.96 4.45
N LEU A 236 14.05 26.83 3.44
CA LEU A 236 14.31 26.51 2.05
C LEU A 236 15.63 27.13 1.63
N ILE A 237 16.41 26.37 0.87
CA ILE A 237 17.62 26.85 0.20
C ILE A 237 17.42 26.65 -1.29
N THR A 238 17.43 27.73 -2.04
CA THR A 238 17.35 27.72 -3.51
C THR A 238 18.72 27.47 -4.14
N GLY A 239 18.77 27.21 -5.44
CA GLY A 239 20.00 26.87 -6.17
C GLY A 239 21.01 28.02 -6.25
N ASN A 240 20.58 29.27 -6.04
CA ASN A 240 21.45 30.43 -5.85
C ASN A 240 21.85 30.64 -4.38
N ASN A 241 21.65 29.64 -3.51
CA ASN A 241 21.95 29.64 -2.09
C ASN A 241 21.14 30.68 -1.28
N THR A 242 19.99 31.13 -1.79
CA THR A 242 19.08 32.00 -1.04
C THR A 242 18.37 31.21 0.03
N ARG A 243 18.53 31.64 1.29
CA ARG A 243 17.86 31.03 2.45
C ARG A 243 16.55 31.73 2.71
N LEU A 244 15.47 30.97 2.80
CA LEU A 244 14.13 31.45 3.06
C LEU A 244 13.56 30.72 4.26
N PHE A 245 13.03 31.46 5.23
CA PHE A 245 12.40 30.86 6.38
C PHE A 245 10.96 30.50 6.02
N TRP A 246 10.65 29.20 5.98
CA TRP A 246 9.31 28.71 5.66
C TRP A 246 8.42 28.68 6.91
N GLY A 247 8.97 28.23 8.04
CA GLY A 247 8.22 28.01 9.28
C GLY A 247 7.68 26.59 9.38
N SER A 248 6.41 26.44 9.77
CA SER A 248 5.85 25.12 10.07
C SER A 248 5.58 24.29 8.81
N PRO A 249 5.55 22.95 8.92
CA PRO A 249 5.24 22.06 7.81
C PRO A 249 3.81 22.29 7.29
N PRO A 250 3.53 22.00 6.01
CA PRO A 250 2.18 22.15 5.46
C PRO A 250 1.13 21.37 6.28
N GLY A 251 0.05 22.05 6.70
CA GLY A 251 -1.00 21.46 7.53
C GLY A 251 -0.72 21.48 9.04
N MET A 252 0.43 22.00 9.47
CA MET A 252 0.82 22.17 10.88
C MET A 252 1.16 23.62 11.21
N GLU A 253 0.63 24.57 10.44
CA GLU A 253 0.85 26.01 10.64
C GLU A 253 0.38 26.46 12.02
N GLN A 254 1.21 27.27 12.68
CA GLN A 254 0.88 27.80 14.01
C GLN A 254 -0.17 28.93 13.92
N PRO A 255 -0.93 29.21 14.99
CA PRO A 255 -1.83 30.35 15.02
C PRO A 255 -1.08 31.66 14.71
N GLY A 256 -1.58 32.42 13.73
CA GLY A 256 -0.93 33.65 13.25
C GLY A 256 0.11 33.44 12.15
N GLU A 257 0.46 32.20 11.83
CA GLU A 257 1.29 31.87 10.67
C GLU A 257 0.45 31.80 9.40
N ARG A 258 1.00 32.26 8.27
CA ARG A 258 0.35 32.12 6.97
C ARG A 258 0.23 30.65 6.57
N GLN A 259 -0.82 30.31 5.85
CA GLN A 259 -1.04 28.97 5.30
C GLN A 259 0.00 28.65 4.20
N ALA A 260 0.42 27.38 4.11
CA ALA A 260 1.37 26.90 3.10
C ALA A 260 1.02 27.30 1.66
N ARG A 261 -0.27 27.30 1.30
CA ARG A 261 -0.72 27.71 -0.05
C ARG A 261 -0.41 29.18 -0.34
N SER A 262 -0.60 30.06 0.63
CA SER A 262 -0.30 31.49 0.46
C SER A 262 1.20 31.73 0.33
N LYS A 263 2.02 31.01 1.11
CA LYS A 263 3.49 31.06 0.99
C LYS A 263 3.97 30.60 -0.38
N LEU A 264 3.34 29.54 -0.92
CA LEU A 264 3.64 29.01 -2.25
C LEU A 264 3.37 30.05 -3.35
N VAL A 265 2.27 30.81 -3.24
CA VAL A 265 1.96 31.88 -4.19
C VAL A 265 3.04 32.96 -4.19
N ASP A 266 3.50 33.40 -3.01
CA ASP A 266 4.56 34.41 -2.91
C ASP A 266 5.89 33.91 -3.49
N LEU A 267 6.24 32.65 -3.23
CA LEU A 267 7.40 32.00 -3.83
C LEU A 267 7.32 32.01 -5.35
N LEU A 268 6.15 31.71 -5.92
CA LEU A 268 5.94 31.72 -7.37
C LEU A 268 6.01 33.13 -7.98
N GLN A 269 5.67 34.16 -7.22
CA GLN A 269 5.79 35.56 -7.65
C GLN A 269 7.24 36.06 -7.62
N GLY A 270 8.16 35.33 -7.01
CA GLY A 270 9.58 35.71 -6.94
C GLY A 270 9.88 36.88 -6.00
N ASN A 271 8.94 37.21 -5.11
CA ASN A 271 9.06 38.32 -4.16
C ASN A 271 9.82 37.87 -2.90
N PHE A 272 11.06 37.39 -3.05
CA PHE A 272 11.84 36.95 -1.91
C PHE A 272 13.32 37.34 -2.02
N VAL A 273 13.90 37.69 -0.88
CA VAL A 273 15.32 38.05 -0.72
C VAL A 273 15.99 37.13 0.30
N GLN A 274 17.31 37.23 0.42
CA GLN A 274 18.06 36.48 1.44
C GLN A 274 17.49 36.73 2.84
N GLY A 275 17.07 35.66 3.50
CA GLY A 275 16.51 35.72 4.85
C GLY A 275 15.05 36.16 4.93
N SER A 276 14.31 36.22 3.81
CA SER A 276 12.86 36.47 3.84
C SER A 276 12.15 35.44 4.72
N ASP A 277 11.21 35.92 5.53
CA ASP A 277 10.36 35.09 6.40
C ASP A 277 8.97 34.96 5.79
N LEU A 278 8.68 33.78 5.23
CA LEU A 278 7.43 33.48 4.54
C LEU A 278 6.26 33.28 5.52
N ARG A 279 6.51 33.19 6.83
CA ARG A 279 5.44 33.11 7.83
C ARG A 279 4.60 34.37 7.89
N ILE A 280 5.21 35.52 7.60
CA ILE A 280 4.61 36.85 7.68
C ILE A 280 4.33 37.31 6.25
N ALA A 281 3.34 38.17 6.04
CA ALA A 281 3.21 38.86 4.76
C ALA A 281 4.33 39.90 4.68
N GLU A 282 5.10 39.95 3.59
CA GLU A 282 5.98 41.09 3.37
C GLU A 282 5.10 42.35 3.31
N THR A 283 5.14 43.17 4.36
CA THR A 283 4.66 44.54 4.25
C THR A 283 5.61 45.20 3.25
N PRO A 284 5.14 45.70 2.10
CA PRO A 284 6.03 46.38 1.16
C PRO A 284 6.76 47.46 1.93
N GLN A 285 8.08 47.36 2.04
CA GLN A 285 8.88 48.40 2.65
C GLN A 285 8.62 49.66 1.86
N SER A 286 7.84 50.58 2.44
CA SER A 286 7.75 51.96 2.01
C SER A 286 9.18 52.46 1.84
N GLY A 287 9.58 52.69 0.60
CA GLY A 287 10.90 53.17 0.25
C GLY A 287 11.30 54.36 1.12
N ARG A 288 12.34 54.17 1.92
CA ARG A 288 13.19 55.28 2.35
C ARG A 288 14.26 55.46 1.29
N LYS A 289 14.02 56.38 0.37
CA LYS A 289 14.91 57.50 0.03
C LYS A 289 14.22 58.41 -0.97
#